data_AF-A0A924EGP9-F1
#
_entry.id   AF-A0A924EGP9-F1
#
_cell.length_a   1.000
_cell.length_b   1.000
_cell.length_c   1.000
_cell.angle_alpha   90.00
_cell.angle_beta   90.00
_cell.angle_gamma   90.00
#
_symmetry.space_group_name_H-M   'P 1'
#
loop_
_entity.id
_entity.type
_entity.pdbx_description
1 polymer ?
#
loop_
_entity_poly.entity_id
_entity_poly.type
_entity_poly.pdbx_seq_one_letter_code
_entity_poly.pdbx_strand_id
1 'polypeptide(L)' 'MKKLTLLIFFLLFAQILSAQIISTVITGIYDPYGITMDSNNNLYFVEHLGHKIKMFDNSGVIHAIAGTGINGYNGDG' A
#
# COMPACT_ATOMS: atom_id res chain seq x y z
N MET A 1 -22.61 31.28 -20.47
CA MET A 1 -22.98 30.03 -19.76
C MET A 1 -22.33 28.78 -20.36
N LYS A 2 -22.38 28.53 -21.68
CA LYS A 2 -21.83 27.30 -22.31
C LYS A 2 -20.32 27.04 -22.07
N LYS A 3 -19.48 28.08 -22.06
CA LYS A 3 -18.03 27.95 -21.79
C LYS A 3 -17.72 27.48 -20.37
N LEU A 4 -18.55 27.85 -19.39
CA LEU A 4 -18.33 27.51 -17.98
C LEU A 4 -18.68 26.04 -17.73
N THR A 5 -19.77 25.54 -18.33
CA THR A 5 -20.16 24.13 -18.24
C THR A 5 -19.12 23.20 -18.89
N LEU A 6 -18.52 23.62 -20.02
CA LEU A 6 -17.47 22.86 -20.69
C LEU A 6 -16.17 22.83 -19.87
N LEU A 7 -15.82 23.94 -19.21
CA LEU A 7 -14.66 24.01 -18.32
C LEU A 7 -14.84 23.11 -17.09
N ILE A 8 -16.02 23.09 -16.49
CA ILE A 8 -16.34 22.20 -15.35
C ILE A 8 -16.28 20.73 -15.78
N PHE A 9 -16.83 20.39 -16.96
CA PHE A 9 -16.76 19.03 -17.49
C PHE A 9 -15.31 18.60 -17.78
N PHE A 10 -14.51 19.49 -18.34
CA PHE A 10 -13.09 19.25 -18.61
C PHE A 10 -12.28 19.05 -17.32
N LEU A 11 -12.53 19.85 -16.28
CA LEU A 11 -11.88 19.70 -14.97
C LEU A 11 -12.26 18.39 -14.27
N LEU A 12 -13.54 17.98 -14.35
CA LEU A 12 -14.00 16.70 -13.82
C LEU A 12 -13.40 15.51 -14.60
N PHE A 13 -13.25 15.64 -15.92
CA PHE A 13 -12.66 14.59 -16.76
C PHE A 13 -11.14 14.48 -16.60
N ALA A 14 -10.45 15.61 -16.35
CA ALA A 14 -9.01 15.63 -16.13
C ALA A 14 -8.58 14.87 -14.86
N GLN A 15 -9.42 14.85 -13.82
CA GLN A 15 -9.14 14.08 -12.60
C GLN A 15 -9.25 12.56 -12.78
N ILE A 16 -9.95 12.11 -13.83
CA ILE A 16 -10.12 10.68 -14.17
C ILE A 16 -8.94 10.17 -15.00
N LEU A 17 -8.11 11.07 -15.56
CA LEU A 17 -7.00 10.75 -16.46
C LEU A 17 -5.64 10.58 -15.78
N SER A 18 -5.54 10.53 -14.45
CA SER A 18 -4.24 10.25 -13.81
C SER A 18 -3.84 8.80 -14.11
N ALA A 19 -2.80 8.62 -14.95
CA ALA A 19 -2.17 7.32 -15.09
C ALA A 19 -1.66 6.88 -13.71
N GLN A 20 -1.96 5.64 -13.30
CA GLN A 20 -1.33 5.06 -12.11
C GLN A 20 0.14 4.82 -12.43
N ILE A 21 0.98 5.79 -12.09
CA ILE A 21 2.43 5.62 -12.08
C ILE A 21 2.78 4.89 -10.79
N ILE A 22 3.67 3.89 -10.86
CA ILE A 22 4.25 3.27 -9.67
C ILE A 22 5.02 4.37 -8.93
N SER A 23 4.44 4.90 -7.84
CA SER A 23 5.01 5.99 -7.06
C SER A 23 5.89 5.52 -5.91
N THR A 24 5.79 4.24 -5.55
CA THR A 24 6.50 3.66 -4.40
C THR A 24 7.01 2.28 -4.76
N VAL A 25 8.27 2.02 -4.41
CA VAL A 25 8.90 0.70 -4.48
C VAL A 25 9.42 0.37 -3.09
N ILE A 26 8.94 -0.73 -2.52
CA ILE A 26 9.41 -1.24 -1.24
C ILE A 26 10.50 -2.29 -1.52
N THR A 27 11.66 -2.16 -0.89
CA THR A 27 12.81 -3.07 -1.05
C THR A 27 13.12 -3.79 0.26
N GLY A 28 13.98 -4.81 0.21
CA GLY A 28 14.36 -5.58 1.41
C GLY A 28 13.23 -6.45 1.96
N ILE A 29 12.40 -7.00 1.06
CA ILE A 29 11.34 -7.94 1.38
C ILE A 29 11.84 -9.37 1.17
N TYR A 30 11.70 -10.22 2.18
CA TYR A 30 12.15 -11.61 2.12
C TYR A 30 10.99 -12.57 1.82
N ASP A 31 10.90 -13.04 0.57
CA ASP A 31 9.90 -14.01 0.10
C ASP A 31 8.44 -13.58 0.40
N PRO A 32 7.91 -12.55 -0.30
CA PRO A 32 6.55 -12.06 -0.07
C PRO A 32 5.52 -13.12 -0.44
N TYR A 33 4.58 -13.41 0.46
CA TYR A 33 3.58 -14.46 0.24
C TYR A 33 2.15 -13.93 0.09
N GLY A 34 1.77 -12.92 0.87
CA GLY A 34 0.42 -12.36 0.86
C GLY A 34 0.43 -10.87 1.11
N ILE A 35 -0.54 -10.17 0.52
CA ILE A 35 -0.74 -8.73 0.65
C ILE A 35 -2.22 -8.40 0.86
N THR A 36 -2.51 -7.34 1.61
CA THR A 36 -3.86 -6.78 1.76
C THR A 36 -3.80 -5.29 2.06
N MET A 37 -4.90 -4.57 1.81
CA MET A 37 -5.04 -3.15 2.08
C MET A 37 -6.15 -2.92 3.11
N ASP A 38 -5.97 -1.98 4.03
CA ASP A 38 -7.05 -1.49 4.88
C ASP A 38 -7.79 -0.28 4.26
N SER A 39 -8.83 0.20 4.93
CA SER A 39 -9.62 1.37 4.49
C SER A 39 -8.89 2.70 4.58
N ASN A 40 -7.73 2.75 5.25
CA ASN A 40 -6.90 3.94 5.41
C ASN A 40 -5.73 3.97 4.40
N ASN A 41 -5.74 3.05 3.44
CA ASN A 41 -4.71 2.83 2.44
C ASN A 41 -3.35 2.38 3.02
N ASN A 42 -3.35 1.65 4.13
CA ASN A 42 -2.16 0.97 4.61
C ASN A 42 -2.02 -0.40 3.93
N LEU A 43 -0.84 -0.69 3.40
CA LEU A 43 -0.52 -1.97 2.75
C LEU A 43 0.12 -2.92 3.76
N TYR A 44 -0.56 -4.02 4.05
CA TYR A 44 -0.02 -5.10 4.87
C TYR A 44 0.54 -6.19 3.97
N PHE A 45 1.69 -6.74 4.34
CA PHE A 45 2.34 -7.81 3.60
C PHE A 45 3.09 -8.77 4.52
N VAL A 46 3.15 -10.03 4.09
CA VAL A 46 3.83 -11.11 4.83
C VAL A 46 5.19 -11.40 4.19
N GLU A 47 6.23 -11.44 5.01
CA GLU A 47 7.54 -11.97 4.66
C GLU A 47 7.67 -13.42 5.14
N HIS A 48 7.57 -14.39 4.23
CA HIS A 48 7.59 -15.80 4.60
C HIS A 48 8.95 -16.23 5.16
N LEU A 49 10.05 -15.92 4.45
CA LEU A 49 11.41 -16.14 4.95
C LEU A 49 11.87 -15.06 5.94
N GLY A 50 11.22 -13.91 5.94
CA GLY A 50 11.48 -12.85 6.92
C GLY A 50 10.77 -13.05 8.25
N HIS A 51 9.91 -14.07 8.39
CA HIS A 51 9.13 -14.42 9.59
C HIS A 51 8.45 -13.22 10.26
N LYS A 52 7.87 -12.32 9.44
CA LYS A 52 7.25 -11.07 9.88
C LYS A 52 6.03 -10.70 9.04
N ILE A 53 5.09 -10.01 9.67
CA ILE A 53 4.06 -9.23 9.00
C ILE A 53 4.50 -7.77 9.09
N LYS A 54 4.52 -7.08 7.95
CA LYS A 54 4.87 -5.67 7.86
C LYS A 54 3.68 -4.87 7.33
N MET A 55 3.63 -3.60 7.69
CA MET A 55 2.68 -2.62 7.16
C MET A 55 3.46 -1.45 6.58
N PHE A 56 3.13 -1.04 5.36
CA PHE A 56 3.53 0.22 4.77
C PHE A 56 2.36 1.20 4.91
N ASP A 57 2.55 2.24 5.72
CA ASP A 57 1.51 3.22 5.97
C ASP A 57 1.38 4.25 4.83
N ASN A 58 0.28 4.98 4.84
CA ASN A 58 0.02 6.06 3.89
C ASN A 58 0.99 7.26 4.02
N SER A 59 1.82 7.30 5.06
CA SER A 59 2.86 8.30 5.28
C SER A 59 4.22 7.88 4.73
N GLY A 60 4.31 6.67 4.16
CA GLY A 60 5.52 6.16 3.52
C GLY A 60 6.46 5.37 4.44
N VAL A 61 6.01 4.96 5.63
CA VAL A 61 6.83 4.28 6.64
C VAL A 61 6.46 2.81 6.76
N ILE A 62 7.47 1.96 6.94
CA ILE A 62 7.29 0.51 7.16
C ILE A 62 7.34 0.22 8.66
N HIS A 63 6.35 -0.53 9.13
CA HIS A 63 6.22 -1.00 10.51
C HIS A 63 6.24 -2.53 10.55
N ALA A 64 6.88 -3.12 11.55
CA ALA A 64 6.68 -4.52 11.88
C ALA A 64 5.42 -4.65 12.75
N ILE A 65 4.43 -5.38 12.26
CA ILE A 65 3.14 -5.56 12.94
C ILE A 65 3.17 -6.82 13.81
N ALA A 66 3.80 -7.87 13.33
CA ALA A 66 3.95 -9.12 14.05
C ALA A 66 5.21 -9.87 13.59
N GLY A 67 5.69 -10.78 14.45
CA GLY A 67 6.88 -11.61 14.21
C GLY A 67 8.18 -10.93 14.63
N THR A 68 9.15 -11.73 15.06
CA THR A 68 10.46 -11.28 15.53
C THR A 68 11.54 -11.36 14.45
N GLY A 69 11.22 -11.91 13.29
CA GLY A 69 12.19 -12.22 12.25
C GLY A 69 13.00 -13.50 12.48
N ILE A 70 12.70 -14.24 13.55
CA ILE A 70 13.30 -15.55 13.85
C ILE A 70 12.26 -16.62 13.50
N ASN A 71 12.71 -17.70 12.85
CA ASN A 71 11.84 -18.84 12.58
C ASN A 71 11.33 -19.45 13.89
N GLY A 72 10.03 -19.67 14.00
CA GLY A 72 9.43 -20.29 15.18
C GLY A 72 7.99 -19.85 15.38
N TYR A 73 7.39 -20.34 16.46
CA TYR A 73 6.04 -20.01 16.89
C TYR A 73 6.08 -19.64 18.37
N ASN A 74 5.64 -18.43 18.71
CA ASN A 74 5.64 -17.94 20.08
C ASN A 74 4.24 -17.93 20.74
N GLY A 75 3.18 -18.39 20.04
CA GLY A 75 1.82 -17.86 20.28
C GLY A 75 1.72 -16.46 19.67
N ASP A 76 0.62 -15.94 19.14
CA ASP A 76 -0.74 -15.80 19.70
C ASP A 76 -1.72 -15.57 18.53
N GLY A 77 -1.68 -16.46 17.54
CA GLY A 77 -2.37 -16.29 16.25
C GLY A 77 -3.84 -15.86 16.34
#